data_AF-A0A763V0P5-F1
#
_entry.id   AF-A0A763V0P5-F1
#
_cell.length_a   1.000
_cell.length_b   1.000
_cell.length_c   1.000
_cell.angle_alpha   90.00
_cell.angle_beta   90.00
_cell.angle_gamma   90.00
#
_symmetry.space_group_name_H-M   'P 1'
#
loop_
_entity.id
_entity.type
_entity.pdbx_description
1 polymer ?
#
loop_
_entity_poly.entity_id
_entity_poly.type
_entity_poly.pdbx_seq_one_letter_code
_entity_poly.pdbx_strand_id
1 'polypeptide(L)'
;YWFDYVAEAEHNTYANGACHGNEIPYVFDTLTRAEPTCHYVNENDLAFASQVADYWVNFARHASRTRDVLHGPVRWPASIRGRDRLLRIGLNKLAGFKVENRFMRARLALFKRVMKHHVSLE
;
A
#
# COMPACT_ATOMS: atom_id res chain seq x y z
N TYR A 1 3.81 -2.55 2.99
CA TYR A 1 3.22 -2.39 1.65
C TYR A 1 3.57 -0.99 1.15
N TRP A 2 3.25 -0.66 -0.10
CA TRP A 2 3.26 0.70 -0.65
C TRP A 2 1.91 0.92 -1.32
N PHE A 3 1.16 1.91 -0.86
CA PHE A 3 -0.15 2.24 -1.42
C PHE A 3 0.01 3.37 -2.44
N ASP A 4 -0.59 3.19 -3.62
CA ASP A 4 -0.44 4.07 -4.77
C ASP A 4 -1.69 4.10 -5.65
N TYR A 5 -2.83 3.58 -5.15
CA TYR A 5 -4.10 3.63 -5.87
C TYR A 5 -4.78 4.98 -5.64
N VAL A 6 -5.44 5.48 -6.67
CA VAL A 6 -6.27 6.69 -6.60
C VAL A 6 -7.63 6.33 -7.17
N ALA A 7 -8.71 6.82 -6.56
CA ALA A 7 -10.05 6.60 -7.09
C ALA A 7 -10.14 7.12 -8.54
N GLU A 8 -10.86 6.43 -9.41
CA GLU A 8 -10.80 6.72 -10.86
C GLU A 8 -11.19 8.17 -11.20
N ALA A 9 -12.21 8.69 -10.50
CA ALA A 9 -12.68 10.08 -10.63
C ALA A 9 -11.61 11.12 -10.24
N GLU A 10 -10.66 10.75 -9.37
CA GLU A 10 -9.70 11.65 -8.74
C GLU A 10 -8.29 11.57 -9.36
N HIS A 11 -8.11 10.83 -10.46
CA HIS A 11 -6.82 10.69 -11.15
C HIS A 11 -6.19 12.02 -11.59
N ASN A 12 -7.03 13.02 -11.90
CA ASN A 12 -6.60 14.37 -12.29
C ASN A 12 -6.17 15.19 -11.08
N THR A 13 -6.95 15.14 -9.99
CA THR A 13 -6.65 15.82 -8.72
C THR A 13 -5.32 15.30 -8.15
N TYR A 14 -5.18 13.98 -8.07
CA TYR A 14 -3.96 13.34 -7.58
C TYR A 14 -3.07 12.90 -8.73
N ALA A 15 -2.59 13.88 -9.51
CA ALA A 15 -1.80 13.63 -10.71
C ALA A 15 -0.57 12.73 -10.46
N ASN A 16 0.03 12.82 -9.26
CA ASN A 16 1.31 12.18 -8.91
C ASN A 16 1.20 10.96 -7.98
N GLY A 17 0.01 10.39 -7.79
CA GLY A 17 -0.19 9.23 -6.91
C GLY A 17 -0.96 9.56 -5.65
N ALA A 18 -1.17 8.55 -4.82
CA ALA A 18 -1.85 8.69 -3.54
C ALA A 18 -1.09 9.64 -2.59
N CYS A 19 -1.82 10.52 -1.90
CA CYS A 19 -1.26 11.31 -0.80
C CYS A 19 -1.30 10.51 0.51
N HIS A 20 -0.69 11.09 1.54
CA HIS A 20 -0.69 10.50 2.88
C HIS A 20 -2.12 10.36 3.41
N GLY A 21 -2.49 9.16 3.86
CA GLY A 21 -3.80 8.86 4.45
C GLY A 21 -4.88 8.46 3.44
N ASN A 22 -4.62 8.57 2.13
CA ASN A 22 -5.59 8.15 1.11
C ASN A 22 -5.94 6.66 1.17
N GLU A 23 -5.10 5.82 1.78
CA GLU A 23 -5.36 4.40 1.92
C GLU A 23 -6.40 4.07 3.00
N ILE A 24 -6.63 4.98 3.96
CA ILE A 24 -7.44 4.71 5.15
C ILE A 24 -8.84 4.18 4.78
N PRO A 25 -9.61 4.84 3.89
CA PRO A 25 -10.95 4.35 3.54
C PRO A 25 -10.97 2.99 2.83
N TYR A 26 -9.88 2.60 2.15
CA TYR A 26 -9.74 1.29 1.49
C TYR A 26 -9.46 0.18 2.49
N VAL A 27 -8.65 0.47 3.51
CA VAL A 27 -8.30 -0.49 4.56
C VAL A 27 -9.52 -0.83 5.43
N PHE A 28 -10.34 0.16 5.73
CA PHE A 28 -11.52 0.00 6.60
C PHE A 28 -12.81 -0.31 5.84
N ASP A 29 -12.77 -0.38 4.50
CA ASP A 29 -13.93 -0.55 3.64
C ASP A 29 -15.04 0.49 3.93
N THR A 30 -14.65 1.76 4.03
CA THR A 30 -15.54 2.88 4.38
C THR A 30 -15.70 3.90 3.27
N LEU A 31 -15.32 3.57 2.04
CA LEU A 31 -15.34 4.50 0.89
C LEU A 31 -16.69 5.21 0.69
N THR A 32 -17.81 4.51 0.88
CA THR A 32 -19.17 5.04 0.71
C THR A 32 -19.65 5.94 1.86
N ARG A 33 -18.87 6.04 2.95
CA ARG A 33 -19.26 6.75 4.18
C ARG A 33 -18.28 7.85 4.58
N ALA A 34 -17.01 7.68 4.25
CA ALA A 34 -15.97 8.62 4.60
C ALA A 34 -15.95 9.81 3.62
N GLU A 35 -15.77 11.01 4.16
CA GLU A 35 -15.49 12.20 3.37
C GLU A 35 -14.00 12.23 2.97
N PRO A 36 -13.65 12.68 1.74
CA PRO A 36 -14.55 13.05 0.64
C PRO A 36 -14.94 11.88 -0.28
N THR A 37 -14.48 10.65 0.02
CA THR A 37 -14.60 9.51 -0.90
C THR A 37 -16.03 9.14 -1.25
N CYS A 38 -16.98 9.33 -0.33
CA CYS A 38 -18.39 9.01 -0.53
C CYS A 38 -19.03 9.76 -1.71
N HIS A 39 -18.43 10.85 -2.18
CA HIS A 39 -18.96 11.66 -3.27
C HIS A 39 -18.56 11.21 -4.68
N TYR A 40 -17.50 10.41 -4.82
CA TYR A 40 -16.90 10.15 -6.14
C TYR A 40 -16.51 8.69 -6.40
N VAL A 41 -16.58 7.82 -5.40
CA VAL A 41 -16.20 6.41 -5.58
C VAL A 41 -17.18 5.67 -6.48
N ASN A 42 -16.64 4.79 -7.31
CA ASN A 42 -17.41 3.92 -8.21
C ASN A 42 -17.22 2.43 -7.87
N GLU A 43 -17.88 1.55 -8.61
CA GLU A 43 -17.83 0.10 -8.39
C GLU A 43 -16.41 -0.50 -8.47
N ASN A 44 -15.53 0.05 -9.32
CA ASN A 44 -14.14 -0.39 -9.42
C ASN A 44 -13.35 -0.02 -8.16
N ASP A 45 -13.55 1.19 -7.63
CA ASP A 45 -12.93 1.64 -6.39
C ASP A 45 -13.37 0.76 -5.20
N LEU A 46 -14.67 0.40 -5.15
CA LEU A 46 -15.22 -0.48 -4.13
C LEU A 46 -14.69 -1.91 -4.26
N ALA A 47 -14.62 -2.45 -5.47
CA ALA A 47 -14.03 -3.78 -5.72
C ALA A 47 -12.55 -3.82 -5.32
N PHE A 48 -11.82 -2.74 -5.58
CA PHE A 48 -10.43 -2.60 -5.15
C PHE A 48 -10.32 -2.50 -3.61
N ALA A 49 -11.18 -1.72 -2.96
CA ALA A 49 -11.22 -1.61 -1.50
C ALA A 49 -11.51 -2.95 -0.81
N SER A 50 -12.47 -3.73 -1.32
CA SER A 50 -12.76 -5.07 -0.80
C SER A 50 -11.52 -5.97 -0.81
N GLN A 51 -10.74 -5.97 -1.89
CA GLN A 51 -9.49 -6.73 -1.99
C GLN A 51 -8.41 -6.23 -1.00
N VAL A 52 -8.36 -4.92 -0.76
CA VAL A 52 -7.44 -4.31 0.21
C VAL A 52 -7.85 -4.72 1.63
N ALA A 53 -9.10 -4.49 2.02
CA ALA A 53 -9.64 -4.89 3.33
C ALA A 53 -9.45 -6.40 3.61
N ASP A 54 -9.64 -7.26 2.60
CA ASP A 54 -9.39 -8.70 2.73
C ASP A 54 -7.96 -9.04 3.16
N TYR A 55 -6.93 -8.30 2.68
CA TYR A 55 -5.57 -8.51 3.17
C TYR A 55 -5.43 -8.18 4.66
N TRP A 56 -6.11 -7.13 5.16
CA TRP A 56 -6.06 -6.76 6.58
C TRP A 56 -6.76 -7.79 7.45
N VAL A 57 -7.92 -8.29 7.01
CA VAL A 57 -8.64 -9.38 7.68
C VAL A 57 -7.82 -10.67 7.67
N ASN A 58 -7.23 -11.02 6.52
CA ASN A 58 -6.38 -12.21 6.40
C ASN A 58 -5.13 -12.10 7.27
N PHE A 59 -4.50 -10.92 7.36
CA PHE A 59 -3.39 -10.69 8.27
C PHE A 59 -3.82 -10.92 9.72
N ALA A 60 -4.91 -10.30 10.16
CA ALA A 60 -5.41 -10.44 11.52
C ALA A 60 -5.79 -11.89 11.88
N ARG A 61 -6.35 -12.65 10.94
CA ARG A 61 -6.80 -14.03 11.16
C ARG A 61 -5.70 -15.08 11.05
N HIS A 62 -4.71 -14.86 10.19
CA HIS A 62 -3.84 -15.95 9.73
C HIS A 62 -2.35 -15.67 9.86
N ALA A 63 -1.92 -14.42 9.98
CA ALA A 63 -0.50 -14.13 10.11
C ALA A 63 0.07 -14.74 11.40
N SER A 64 1.13 -15.54 11.26
CA SER A 64 1.83 -16.14 12.39
C SER A 64 3.29 -16.40 12.03
N ARG A 65 4.09 -16.84 13.01
CA ARG A 65 5.48 -17.25 12.76
C ARG A 65 5.61 -18.42 11.78
N THR A 66 4.58 -19.25 11.66
CA THR A 66 4.56 -20.44 10.78
C THR A 66 3.79 -20.18 9.48
N ARG A 67 3.07 -19.07 9.38
CA ARG A 67 2.31 -18.64 8.19
C ARG A 67 2.88 -17.32 7.71
N ASP A 68 3.95 -17.42 6.91
CA ASP A 68 4.71 -16.27 6.42
C ASP A 68 4.22 -15.76 5.05
N VAL A 69 3.06 -16.21 4.57
CA VAL A 69 2.45 -15.75 3.32
C VAL A 69 0.96 -15.49 3.53
N LEU A 70 0.53 -14.28 3.20
CA LEU A 70 -0.90 -13.94 3.08
C LEU A 70 -1.39 -14.24 1.67
N HIS A 71 -2.60 -14.78 1.59
CA HIS A 71 -3.31 -15.01 0.34
C HIS A 71 -4.23 -13.81 0.03
N GLY A 72 -4.46 -13.58 -1.26
CA GLY A 72 -5.24 -12.47 -1.81
C GLY A 72 -5.03 -12.40 -3.32
N PRO A 73 -5.29 -11.24 -3.97
CA PRO A 73 -5.03 -11.02 -5.39
C PRO A 73 -3.64 -11.48 -5.88
N VAL A 74 -2.63 -11.35 -5.02
CA VAL A 74 -1.31 -11.96 -5.20
C VAL A 74 -0.86 -12.58 -3.88
N ARG A 75 0.02 -13.59 -3.92
CA ARG A 75 0.65 -14.09 -2.69
C ARG A 75 1.54 -13.01 -2.11
N TRP A 76 1.30 -12.62 -0.86
CA TRP A 76 2.10 -11.62 -0.16
C TRP A 76 2.95 -12.29 0.94
N PRO A 77 4.21 -12.64 0.63
CA PRO A 77 5.12 -13.21 1.62
C PRO A 77 5.70 -12.14 2.55
N ALA A 78 5.98 -12.51 3.80
CA ALA A 78 6.55 -11.64 4.84
C ALA A 78 7.89 -11.05 4.42
N SER A 79 8.18 -9.79 4.76
CA SER A 79 9.53 -9.26 4.59
C SER A 79 10.42 -9.84 5.70
N ILE A 80 11.52 -10.50 5.34
CA ILE A 80 12.45 -11.09 6.31
C ILE A 80 13.88 -10.68 6.00
N ARG A 81 14.80 -10.86 6.96
CA ARG A 81 16.22 -10.56 6.77
C ARG A 81 16.76 -11.22 5.49
N GLY A 82 17.37 -10.42 4.63
CA GLY A 82 17.92 -10.86 3.33
C GLY A 82 16.90 -10.98 2.19
N ARG A 83 15.60 -11.02 2.49
CA ARG A 83 14.50 -11.06 1.53
C ARG A 83 13.54 -9.90 1.76
N ASP A 84 13.98 -8.73 1.30
CA ASP A 84 13.20 -7.50 1.32
C ASP A 84 12.10 -7.57 0.25
N ARG A 85 10.87 -7.75 0.72
CA ARG A 85 9.67 -7.97 -0.10
C ARG A 85 8.62 -6.97 0.33
N LEU A 86 8.04 -6.27 -0.64
CA LEU A 86 7.02 -5.26 -0.40
C LEU A 86 5.86 -5.49 -1.37
N LEU A 87 4.64 -5.56 -0.85
CA LEU A 87 3.44 -5.51 -1.69
C LEU A 87 3.17 -4.06 -2.10
N ARG A 88 3.17 -3.78 -3.41
CA ARG A 88 2.53 -2.60 -4.00
C ARG A 88 1.04 -2.87 -4.12
N ILE A 89 0.26 -1.90 -3.65
CA ILE A 89 -1.20 -1.85 -3.69
C ILE A 89 -1.54 -0.60 -4.50
N GLY A 90 -2.06 -0.78 -5.70
CA GLY A 90 -2.08 0.25 -6.72
C GLY A 90 -0.75 0.32 -7.48
N LEU A 91 -0.84 0.52 -8.79
CA LEU A 91 0.30 0.57 -9.70
C LEU A 91 0.21 1.82 -10.56
N ASN A 92 0.87 2.89 -10.10
CA ASN A 92 0.85 4.19 -10.75
C ASN A 92 -0.60 4.72 -10.86
N LYS A 93 -1.27 4.87 -9.71
CA LYS A 93 -2.69 5.24 -9.55
C LYS A 93 -3.71 4.16 -9.89
N LEU A 94 -3.37 3.23 -10.78
CA LEU A 94 -4.31 2.23 -11.28
C LEU A 94 -4.46 1.04 -10.33
N ALA A 95 -5.62 0.38 -10.40
CA ALA A 95 -5.87 -0.86 -9.66
C ALA A 95 -4.84 -1.93 -10.04
N GLY A 96 -4.25 -2.58 -9.03
CA GLY A 96 -3.29 -3.65 -9.25
C GLY A 96 -2.51 -3.99 -8.00
N PHE A 97 -1.95 -5.20 -7.98
CA PHE A 97 -1.16 -5.71 -6.87
C PHE A 97 0.13 -6.32 -7.40
N LYS A 98 1.26 -6.00 -6.77
CA LYS A 98 2.55 -6.57 -7.17
C LYS A 98 3.49 -6.69 -5.98
N VAL A 99 4.08 -7.86 -5.79
CA VAL A 99 5.18 -8.02 -4.84
C VAL A 99 6.48 -7.58 -5.52
N GLU A 100 7.12 -6.57 -4.96
CA GLU A 100 8.40 -6.06 -5.40
C GLU A 100 9.51 -6.53 -4.45
N ASN A 101 10.65 -6.92 -5.03
CA ASN A 101 11.86 -7.21 -4.28
C ASN A 101 12.73 -5.97 -4.21
N ARG A 102 13.25 -5.63 -3.01
CA ARG A 102 14.19 -4.51 -2.80
C ARG A 102 13.62 -3.16 -3.27
N PHE A 103 12.32 -2.95 -3.05
CA PHE A 103 11.60 -1.75 -3.49
C PHE A 103 12.28 -0.47 -2.97
N MET A 104 12.65 0.44 -3.88
CA MET A 104 13.39 1.68 -3.59
C MET A 104 14.70 1.52 -2.78
N ARG A 105 15.30 0.32 -2.73
CA ARG A 105 16.46 0.04 -1.85
C ARG A 105 17.65 0.98 -2.09
N ALA A 106 17.96 1.29 -3.35
CA ALA A 106 19.07 2.19 -3.68
C ALA A 106 18.80 3.63 -3.17
N ARG A 107 17.58 4.15 -3.39
CA ARG A 107 17.15 5.45 -2.88
C ARG A 107 17.23 5.51 -1.36
N LEU A 108 16.75 4.48 -0.67
CA LEU A 108 16.83 4.40 0.80
C LEU A 108 18.27 4.30 1.30
N ALA A 109 19.14 3.55 0.61
CA ALA A 109 20.55 3.45 0.98
C ALA A 109 21.27 4.80 0.85
N LEU A 110 21.01 5.54 -0.24
CA LEU A 110 21.53 6.89 -0.42
C LEU A 110 21.03 7.83 0.69
N PHE A 111 19.71 7.84 0.93
CA PHE A 111 19.12 8.67 1.99
C PHE A 111 19.75 8.39 3.36
N LYS A 112 19.86 7.11 3.76
CA LYS A 112 20.51 6.72 5.02
C LYS A 112 21.96 7.19 5.11
N ARG A 113 22.71 7.10 4.00
CA ARG A 113 24.11 7.58 3.95
C ARG A 113 24.17 9.09 4.15
N VAL A 114 23.35 9.85 3.43
CA VAL A 114 23.31 11.31 3.54
C VAL A 114 22.93 11.73 4.96
N MET A 115 21.85 11.18 5.51
CA MET A 115 21.37 11.51 6.85
C MET A 115 22.41 11.22 7.94
N LYS A 116 23.16 10.12 7.84
CA LYS A 116 24.25 9.79 8.77
C LYS A 116 25.32 10.90 8.84
N HIS A 117 25.56 11.61 7.74
CA HIS A 117 26.57 12.67 7.68
C HIS A 117 26.02 14.06 8.01
N HIS A 118 24.71 14.26 7.95
CA HIS A 118 24.07 15.58 8.08
C HIS A 118 23.21 15.74 9.33
N VAL A 119 22.91 14.65 10.05
CA VAL A 119 22.20 14.68 11.32
C VAL A 119 23.14 14.22 12.42
N SER A 120 23.76 15.18 13.10
CA SER A 120 24.31 14.98 14.44
C SER A 120 23.21 15.33 15.45
N LEU A 121 22.87 14.37 16.31
CA LEU A 121 22.11 14.65 17.52
C LEU A 121 23.11 15.22 18.53
N GLU A 122 23.48 16.49 18.37
CA GLU A 122 24.02 17.27 19.49
C GLU A 122 22.85 17.84 20.31
#